data_AF-A0A4U4EFM8-F1
#
_entry.id   AF-A0A4U4EFM8-F1
#
_cell.length_a   1.000
_cell.length_b   1.000
_cell.length_c   1.000
_cell.angle_alpha   90.00
_cell.angle_beta   90.00
_cell.angle_gamma   90.00
#
_symmetry.space_group_name_H-M   'P 1'
#
loop_
_entity.id
_entity.type
_entity.pdbx_description
1 polymer ?
#
loop_
_entity_poly.entity_id
_entity_poly.type
_entity_poly.pdbx_seq_one_letter_code
_entity_poly.pdbx_strand_id
1 'polypeptide(L)'
;MAMTKIRTSITGTEYWDSEKKKTVVIPKGQEPNFEVTEEKGISSDSKTFVAVNGELIVNRNENLDSENITVDFDEDEVTNDQTVEVTDELDNMTAKELRAYAKKHGIDIPGAIRTKGDILNLIREAE
;
A
#
# COMPACT_ATOMS: atom_id res chain seq x y z
N MET A 1 11.96 26.30 10.74
CA MET A 1 11.02 25.47 11.51
C MET A 1 9.99 24.88 10.59
N ALA A 2 10.26 23.70 10.03
CA ALA A 2 9.31 22.96 9.19
C ALA A 2 8.39 22.11 10.09
N MET A 3 7.12 22.46 10.14
CA MET A 3 6.10 21.81 10.96
C MET A 3 5.11 21.07 10.06
N THR A 4 4.96 19.76 10.26
CA THR A 4 4.00 18.92 9.52
C THR A 4 2.76 18.68 10.36
N LYS A 5 1.57 18.87 9.79
CA LYS A 5 0.30 18.60 10.48
C LYS A 5 0.10 17.09 10.65
N ILE A 6 -0.10 16.63 11.89
CA ILE A 6 -0.32 15.19 12.21
C ILE A 6 -1.82 14.87 12.29
N ARG A 7 -2.58 15.65 13.06
CA ARG A 7 -4.03 15.44 13.25
C ARG A 7 -4.76 16.71 13.67
N THR A 8 -6.05 16.77 13.41
CA THR A 8 -6.97 17.80 13.92
C THR A 8 -8.11 17.14 14.70
N SER A 9 -8.46 17.72 15.85
CA SER A 9 -9.54 17.25 16.74
C SER A 9 -10.39 18.42 17.23
N ILE A 10 -11.45 18.14 17.99
CA ILE A 10 -12.30 19.14 18.62
C ILE A 10 -11.52 20.09 19.55
N THR A 11 -10.42 19.61 20.12
CA THR A 11 -9.57 20.36 21.07
C THR A 11 -8.51 21.24 20.38
N GLY A 12 -8.11 20.93 19.15
CA GLY A 12 -7.02 21.63 18.47
C GLY A 12 -6.34 20.80 17.37
N THR A 13 -5.23 21.31 16.87
CA THR A 13 -4.41 20.67 15.83
C THR A 13 -3.03 20.34 16.37
N GLU A 14 -2.54 19.15 16.04
CA GLU A 14 -1.22 18.67 16.43
C GLU A 14 -0.27 18.67 15.25
N TYR A 15 0.95 19.16 15.49
CA TYR A 15 2.01 19.32 14.51
C TYR A 15 3.28 18.60 14.97
N TRP A 16 4.03 18.04 14.03
CA TRP A 16 5.35 17.48 14.27
C TRP A 16 6.42 18.53 14.00
N ASP A 17 7.22 18.86 15.01
CA ASP A 17 8.42 19.68 14.87
C ASP A 17 9.59 18.76 14.50
N SER A 18 9.97 18.77 13.22
CA SER A 18 11.04 17.94 12.69
C SER A 18 12.44 18.32 13.20
N GLU A 19 12.62 19.58 13.60
CA GLU A 19 13.85 20.15 14.12
C GLU A 19 14.02 19.80 15.61
N LYS A 20 12.95 19.95 16.40
CA LYS A 20 12.96 19.65 17.85
C LYS A 20 12.55 18.23 18.19
N LYS A 21 12.20 17.41 17.19
CA LYS A 21 11.76 16.01 17.31
C LYS A 21 10.64 15.82 18.34
N LYS A 22 9.64 16.70 18.29
CA LYS A 22 8.52 16.67 19.25
C LYS A 22 7.20 17.10 18.62
N THR A 23 6.10 16.69 19.25
CA THR A 23 4.76 17.16 18.89
C THR A 23 4.45 18.50 19.56
N VAL A 24 3.82 19.41 18.83
CA VAL A 24 3.30 20.69 19.31
C VAL A 24 1.80 20.72 19.08
N VAL A 25 1.04 21.07 20.12
CA VAL A 25 -0.43 21.14 20.07
C VAL A 25 -0.86 22.60 20.08
N ILE A 26 -1.67 23.00 19.09
CA ILE A 26 -2.27 24.32 19.00
C ILE A 26 -3.77 24.20 19.29
N PRO A 27 -4.28 24.82 20.38
CA PRO A 27 -5.71 24.79 20.71
C PRO A 27 -6.59 25.37 19.60
N LYS A 28 -7.83 24.88 19.52
CA LYS A 28 -8.81 25.39 18.55
C LYS A 28 -9.06 26.89 18.76
N GLY A 29 -8.95 27.67 17.69
CA GLY A 29 -9.11 29.12 17.71
C GLY A 29 -7.82 29.91 17.91
N GLN A 30 -6.68 29.23 18.12
CA GLN A 30 -5.36 29.85 18.09
C GLN A 30 -4.68 29.56 16.75
N GLU A 31 -4.13 30.58 16.11
CA GLU A 31 -3.35 30.42 14.88
C GLU A 31 -1.91 29.99 15.21
N PRO A 32 -1.33 29.04 14.47
CA PRO A 32 0.07 28.67 14.64
C PRO A 32 0.97 29.84 14.24
N ASN A 33 1.96 30.14 15.08
CA ASN A 33 2.96 31.20 14.83
C ASN A 33 4.18 30.70 14.03
N PHE A 34 4.02 29.63 13.26
CA PHE A 34 5.06 28.99 12.49
C PHE A 34 4.55 28.60 11.11
N GLU A 35 5.47 28.45 10.16
CA GLU A 35 5.16 27.99 8.82
C GLU A 35 4.80 26.51 8.85
N VAL A 36 3.56 26.20 8.47
CA VAL A 36 3.05 24.85 8.34
C VAL A 36 3.33 24.38 6.93
N THR A 37 4.07 23.29 6.78
CA THR A 37 4.15 22.58 5.51
C THR A 37 2.96 21.62 5.46
N GLU A 38 1.87 22.07 4.83
CA GLU A 38 0.77 21.17 4.50
C GLU A 38 1.19 20.29 3.34
N GLU A 39 1.76 19.13 3.69
CA GLU A 39 1.86 18.03 2.76
C GLU A 39 0.43 17.76 2.29
N LYS A 40 0.17 17.97 0.99
CA LYS A 40 -1.14 17.76 0.36
C LYS A 40 -1.49 16.28 0.45
N GLY A 41 -1.92 15.86 1.63
CA GLY A 41 -2.48 14.56 1.90
C GLY A 41 -3.68 14.37 0.99
N ILE A 42 -3.85 13.13 0.53
CA ILE A 42 -4.93 12.69 -0.35
C ILE A 42 -6.25 13.30 0.15
N SER A 43 -6.84 14.19 -0.64
CA SER A 43 -8.14 14.82 -0.38
C SER A 43 -9.17 13.71 -0.17
N SER A 44 -9.69 13.57 1.04
CA SER A 44 -10.70 12.55 1.38
C SER A 44 -12.11 13.04 1.00
N ASP A 45 -12.28 13.58 -0.20
CA ASP A 45 -13.60 13.90 -0.79
C ASP A 45 -14.13 12.78 -1.69
N SER A 46 -13.45 11.63 -1.72
CA SER A 46 -13.97 10.44 -2.36
C SER A 46 -13.65 9.22 -1.51
N LYS A 47 -14.70 8.74 -0.83
CA LYS A 47 -14.94 7.34 -0.48
C LYS A 47 -13.70 6.60 0.05
N THR A 48 -13.51 6.64 1.37
CA THR A 48 -12.53 5.83 2.09
C THR A 48 -12.65 4.35 1.70
N PHE A 49 -11.64 3.82 1.02
CA PHE A 49 -11.45 2.39 0.82
C PHE A 49 -10.81 1.82 2.09
N VAL A 50 -11.48 0.88 2.76
CA VAL A 50 -10.88 0.11 3.85
C VAL A 50 -10.35 -1.19 3.24
N ALA A 51 -9.03 -1.28 3.10
CA ALA A 51 -8.36 -2.53 2.75
C ALA A 51 -8.23 -3.40 4.01
N VAL A 52 -8.90 -4.53 4.03
CA VAL A 52 -8.53 -5.65 4.90
C VAL A 52 -7.89 -6.69 3.98
N ASN A 53 -6.59 -6.93 4.17
CA ASN A 53 -5.82 -7.99 3.51
C ASN A 53 -5.53 -7.81 2.00
N GLY A 54 -5.36 -6.58 1.52
CA GLY A 54 -4.80 -6.32 0.18
C GLY A 54 -5.77 -6.47 -1.00
N GLU A 55 -7.05 -6.75 -0.76
CA GLU A 55 -8.07 -6.77 -1.83
C GLU A 55 -8.93 -5.48 -1.79
N LEU A 56 -9.07 -4.84 -2.95
CA LEU A 56 -9.86 -3.61 -3.13
C LEU A 56 -11.35 -3.95 -3.11
N ILE A 57 -12.02 -3.73 -1.98
CA ILE A 57 -13.48 -3.84 -1.92
C ILE A 57 -14.09 -2.57 -2.51
N VAL A 58 -14.37 -2.59 -3.82
CA VAL A 58 -15.24 -1.60 -4.44
C VAL A 58 -16.66 -1.94 -3.97
N ASN A 59 -17.25 -1.08 -3.12
CA ASN A 59 -18.69 -1.17 -2.84
C ASN A 59 -19.43 -0.75 -4.12
N ARG A 60 -19.62 -1.73 -5.00
CA ARG A 60 -20.37 -1.65 -6.25
C ARG A 60 -21.84 -1.66 -5.87
N ASN A 61 -22.43 -0.47 -5.78
CA ASN A 61 -23.88 -0.38 -6.00
C ASN A 61 -24.10 -0.86 -7.43
N GLU A 62 -24.69 -2.04 -7.50
CA GLU A 62 -25.13 -2.80 -8.65
C GLU A 62 -25.72 -1.89 -9.73
N ASN A 63 -25.03 -1.79 -10.87
CA ASN A 63 -25.68 -1.70 -12.15
C ASN A 63 -24.90 -2.62 -13.10
N LEU A 64 -25.46 -3.82 -13.28
CA LEU A 64 -25.10 -4.71 -14.36
C LEU A 64 -25.66 -4.05 -15.62
N ASP A 65 -24.79 -3.45 -16.43
CA ASP A 65 -24.98 -3.47 -17.86
C ASP A 65 -23.71 -4.01 -18.50
N SER A 66 -23.89 -5.22 -19.01
CA SER A 66 -22.99 -5.95 -19.87
C SER A 66 -22.79 -5.16 -21.15
N GLU A 67 -21.65 -4.50 -21.36
CA GLU A 67 -21.06 -4.33 -22.70
C GLU A 67 -19.53 -4.33 -22.65
N ASN A 68 -18.99 -5.25 -23.44
CA ASN A 68 -17.62 -5.42 -23.89
C ASN A 68 -16.95 -4.09 -24.30
N ILE A 69 -16.05 -3.56 -23.48
CA ILE A 69 -15.12 -2.51 -23.94
C ILE A 69 -13.89 -3.21 -24.52
N THR A 70 -13.99 -3.51 -25.81
CA THR A 70 -12.85 -3.57 -26.72
C THR A 70 -12.20 -2.20 -26.75
N VAL A 71 -11.00 -2.07 -26.18
CA VAL A 71 -10.12 -0.95 -26.47
C VAL A 71 -9.34 -1.28 -27.74
N ASP A 72 -9.87 -0.86 -28.88
CA ASP A 72 -9.09 -0.64 -30.09
C ASP A 72 -8.07 0.46 -29.80
N PHE A 73 -6.79 0.10 -29.77
CA PHE A 73 -5.68 1.02 -29.90
C PHE A 73 -4.83 0.52 -31.07
N ASP A 74 -5.13 1.07 -32.26
CA ASP A 74 -4.34 0.92 -33.48
C ASP A 74 -2.91 1.43 -33.24
N GLU A 75 -1.99 0.46 -33.20
CA GLU A 75 -0.73 0.37 -33.94
C GLU A 75 0.11 1.65 -34.13
N ASP A 76 1.22 1.71 -33.37
CA ASP A 76 2.52 1.89 -34.01
C ASP A 76 3.62 1.19 -33.19
N GLU A 77 4.33 0.31 -33.88
CA GLU A 77 5.26 -0.70 -33.41
C GLU A 77 6.64 -0.08 -33.08
N VAL A 78 7.15 -0.27 -31.85
CA VAL A 78 8.60 -0.40 -31.62
C VAL A 78 8.86 -1.43 -30.54
N THR A 79 9.33 -2.57 -31.02
CA THR A 79 9.98 -3.64 -30.28
C THR A 79 11.03 -3.11 -29.31
N ASN A 80 10.82 -3.33 -28.02
CA ASN A 80 11.92 -3.41 -27.06
C ASN A 80 11.75 -4.69 -26.25
N ASP A 81 12.44 -5.73 -26.73
CA ASP A 81 12.94 -6.83 -25.92
C ASP A 81 13.53 -6.28 -24.62
N GLN A 82 12.81 -6.43 -23.52
CA GLN A 82 13.40 -6.61 -22.20
C GLN A 82 12.32 -7.03 -21.22
N THR A 83 12.37 -8.32 -20.89
CA THR A 83 11.90 -8.90 -19.62
C THR A 83 10.45 -8.56 -19.28
N VAL A 84 9.54 -9.44 -19.70
CA VAL A 84 8.37 -9.75 -18.88
C VAL A 84 8.94 -10.11 -17.51
N GLU A 85 9.00 -9.14 -16.59
CA GLU A 85 9.21 -9.42 -15.19
C GLU A 85 7.96 -10.15 -14.74
N VAL A 86 7.99 -11.47 -14.95
CA VAL A 86 7.22 -12.43 -14.18
C VAL A 86 7.72 -12.23 -12.76
N THR A 87 7.23 -11.18 -12.10
CA THR A 87 7.32 -11.10 -10.64
C THR A 87 6.50 -12.29 -10.19
N ASP A 88 7.20 -13.38 -9.87
CA ASP A 88 6.58 -14.63 -9.45
C ASP A 88 5.52 -14.27 -8.42
N GLU A 89 4.30 -14.76 -8.58
CA GLU A 89 3.15 -14.37 -7.74
C GLU A 89 3.46 -14.49 -6.24
N LEU A 90 4.45 -15.33 -5.89
CA LEU A 90 5.03 -15.52 -4.57
C LEU A 90 5.88 -14.33 -4.05
N ASP A 91 6.59 -13.60 -4.90
CA ASP A 91 7.46 -12.48 -4.51
C ASP A 91 6.68 -11.31 -3.93
N ASN A 92 5.37 -11.22 -4.19
CA ASN A 92 4.50 -10.21 -3.59
C ASN A 92 3.91 -10.66 -2.23
N MET A 93 4.03 -11.95 -1.88
CA MET A 93 3.48 -12.49 -0.63
C MET A 93 4.35 -12.18 0.60
N THR A 94 3.74 -12.15 1.77
CA THR A 94 4.44 -12.06 3.06
C THR A 94 5.01 -13.42 3.48
N ALA A 95 5.99 -13.43 4.40
CA ALA A 95 6.56 -14.67 4.95
C ALA A 95 5.52 -15.60 5.62
N LYS A 96 4.37 -15.06 6.06
CA LYS A 96 3.27 -15.86 6.61
C LYS A 96 2.48 -16.54 5.50
N GLU A 97 2.15 -15.81 4.45
CA GLU A 97 1.42 -16.32 3.28
C GLU A 97 2.25 -17.37 2.55
N LEU A 98 3.55 -17.15 2.38
CA LEU A 98 4.46 -18.13 1.80
C LEU A 98 4.50 -19.43 2.61
N ARG A 99 4.49 -19.36 3.95
CA ARG A 99 4.40 -20.57 4.79
C ARG A 99 3.06 -21.29 4.63
N ALA A 100 1.96 -20.55 4.49
CA ALA A 100 0.65 -21.13 4.24
C ALA A 100 0.58 -21.79 2.86
N TYR A 101 1.15 -21.14 1.84
CA TYR A 101 1.30 -21.67 0.49
C TYR A 101 2.12 -22.97 0.51
N ALA A 102 3.32 -22.95 1.06
CA ALA A 102 4.17 -24.13 1.22
C ALA A 102 3.43 -25.29 1.90
N LYS A 103 2.75 -25.03 3.03
CA LYS A 103 1.98 -26.06 3.74
C LYS A 103 0.84 -26.63 2.90
N LYS A 104 0.14 -25.80 2.11
CA LYS A 104 -0.92 -26.24 1.19
C LYS A 104 -0.35 -27.12 0.08
N HIS A 105 0.89 -26.86 -0.35
CA HIS A 105 1.62 -27.61 -1.36
C HIS A 105 2.45 -28.77 -0.77
N GLY A 106 2.37 -29.04 0.54
CA GLY A 106 3.07 -30.15 1.20
C GLY A 106 4.56 -29.91 1.50
N ILE A 107 5.02 -28.66 1.40
CA ILE A 107 6.39 -28.25 1.71
C ILE A 107 6.46 -27.83 3.18
N ASP A 108 7.26 -28.54 3.99
CA ASP A 108 7.46 -28.20 5.39
C ASP A 108 8.65 -27.24 5.54
N ILE A 109 8.38 -26.02 6.02
CA ILE A 109 9.42 -24.99 6.22
C ILE A 109 9.91 -25.09 7.67
N PRO A 110 11.20 -25.41 7.90
CA PRO A 110 11.75 -25.45 9.25
C PRO A 110 11.65 -24.10 9.95
N GLY A 111 11.35 -24.10 11.26
CA GLY A 111 11.26 -22.86 12.06
C GLY A 111 12.56 -22.06 12.18
N ALA A 112 13.69 -22.66 11.80
CA ALA A 112 14.98 -21.98 11.64
C ALA A 112 14.96 -20.98 10.46
N ILE A 113 14.19 -21.28 9.41
CA ILE A 113 14.02 -20.42 8.25
C ILE A 113 12.99 -19.33 8.56
N ARG A 114 13.49 -18.11 8.71
CA ARG A 114 12.69 -16.95 9.15
C ARG A 114 12.56 -15.85 8.11
N THR A 115 13.51 -15.76 7.17
CA THR A 115 13.52 -14.70 6.16
C THR A 115 12.56 -15.03 5.02
N LYS A 116 11.98 -14.01 4.39
CA LYS A 116 11.11 -14.19 3.23
C LYS A 116 11.86 -14.84 2.05
N GLY A 117 13.09 -14.40 1.79
CA GLY A 117 13.91 -14.90 0.68
C GLY A 117 14.23 -16.38 0.81
N ASP A 118 14.63 -16.84 2.00
CA ASP A 118 14.93 -18.26 2.21
C ASP A 118 13.67 -19.14 2.05
N ILE A 119 12.51 -18.63 2.49
CA ILE A 119 11.23 -19.33 2.30
C ILE A 119 10.87 -19.41 0.80
N LEU A 120 11.02 -18.31 0.06
CA LEU A 120 10.77 -18.28 -1.39
C LEU A 120 11.64 -19.29 -2.12
N ASN A 121 12.94 -19.30 -1.81
CA ASN A 121 13.88 -20.23 -2.42
C ASN A 121 13.50 -21.69 -2.15
N LEU A 122 13.10 -22.01 -0.91
CA LEU A 122 12.67 -23.36 -0.56
C LEU A 122 11.39 -23.78 -1.30
N ILE A 123 10.46 -22.85 -1.51
CA ILE A 123 9.23 -23.13 -2.27
C ILE A 123 9.56 -23.37 -3.74
N ARG A 124 10.39 -22.51 -4.35
CA ARG A 124 10.82 -22.63 -5.76
C ARG A 124 11.66 -23.89 -6.02
N GLU A 125 12.43 -24.35 -5.05
CA GLU A 125 13.23 -25.58 -5.17
C GLU A 125 12.38 -26.86 -5.07
N ALA A 126 11.19 -26.75 -4.46
CA ALA A 126 10.30 -27.89 -4.22
C ALA A 126 9.16 -28.02 -5.24
N GLU A 127 9.01 -27.07 -6.16
CA GLU A 127 8.10 -27.12 -7.31
C GLU A 127 8.69 -27.95 -8.47
#